data_AF-A0A077K2H1-F1
#
_entry.id   AF-A0A077K2H1-F1
#
_cell.length_a   1.000
_cell.length_b   1.000
_cell.length_c   1.000
_cell.angle_alpha   90.00
_cell.angle_beta   90.00
_cell.angle_gamma   90.00
#
_symmetry.space_group_name_H-M   'P 1'
#
loop_
_entity.id
_entity.type
_entity.pdbx_description
1 polymer ?
#
loop_
_entity_poly.entity_id
_entity_poly.type
_entity_poly.pdbx_seq_one_letter_code
_entity_poly.pdbx_strand_id
1 'polypeptide(L)'
;MKIGIIISIVLMLLSVVIVVGTWLFIKNDTKSKSQQKKAELDNKNKHIPKNRSRNKEMINKINNIWDIEDIKNNMIILKDNRYSVILSVSTIDFNLLSIDEQTVVENILRDTALQFQYCVQFYSTTHNIDTSSNINEIQENMIKENKCS
;
A
#
# COMPACT_ATOMS: atom_id res chain seq x y z
N MET A 1 41.48 -0.87 -41.83
CA MET A 1 40.46 -1.55 -42.65
C MET A 1 40.08 -2.95 -42.14
N LYS A 2 41.04 -3.82 -41.77
CA LYS A 2 40.75 -5.18 -41.27
C LYS A 2 40.04 -5.24 -39.91
N ILE A 3 40.42 -4.40 -38.94
CA ILE A 3 39.80 -4.34 -37.60
C ILE A 3 38.32 -3.96 -37.66
N GLY A 4 37.94 -2.98 -38.48
CA GLY A 4 36.55 -2.53 -38.60
C GLY A 4 35.62 -3.60 -39.17
N ILE A 5 36.11 -4.41 -40.10
CA ILE A 5 35.37 -5.54 -40.68
C ILE A 5 35.13 -6.62 -39.63
N ILE A 6 36.14 -6.93 -38.80
CA ILE A 6 36.02 -7.92 -37.72
C ILE A 6 34.97 -7.49 -36.69
N ILE A 7 34.99 -6.22 -36.28
CA ILE A 7 34.02 -5.66 -35.31
C ILE A 7 32.60 -5.72 -35.87
N SER A 8 32.40 -5.39 -37.15
CA SER A 8 31.08 -5.46 -37.79
C SER A 8 30.53 -6.88 -37.84
N ILE A 9 31.37 -7.88 -38.09
CA ILE A 9 30.97 -9.30 -38.13
C ILE A 9 30.57 -9.77 -36.71
N VAL A 10 31.32 -9.37 -35.69
CA VAL A 10 31.01 -9.72 -34.29
C VAL A 10 29.67 -9.13 -33.84
N LEU A 11 29.41 -7.86 -34.15
CA LEU A 11 28.13 -7.21 -33.83
C LEU A 11 26.95 -7.87 -34.55
N MET A 12 27.15 -8.30 -35.80
CA MET A 12 26.12 -8.99 -36.58
C MET A 12 25.80 -10.38 -36.02
N LEU A 13 26.78 -11.12 -35.52
CA LEU A 13 26.54 -12.41 -34.86
C LEU A 13 25.83 -12.23 -33.51
N LEU A 14 26.14 -11.17 -32.77
CA LEU A 14 25.54 -10.91 -31.46
C LEU A 14 24.03 -10.61 -31.58
N SER A 15 23.59 -9.90 -32.62
CA SER A 15 22.17 -9.60 -32.83
C SER A 15 21.35 -10.85 -33.15
N VAL A 16 21.90 -11.80 -33.91
CA VAL A 16 21.25 -13.08 -34.24
C VAL A 16 21.06 -13.93 -32.97
N VAL A 17 22.07 -13.95 -32.09
CA VAL A 17 21.99 -14.70 -30.81
C VAL A 17 20.90 -14.14 -29.90
N ILE A 18 20.73 -12.82 -29.83
CA ILE A 18 19.68 -12.18 -29.00
C ILE A 18 18.27 -12.54 -29.50
N VAL A 19 18.05 -12.56 -30.82
CA VAL A 19 16.74 -12.90 -31.40
C VAL A 19 16.39 -14.37 -31.16
N VAL A 20 17.33 -15.29 -31.36
CA VAL A 20 17.10 -16.73 -31.12
C VAL A 20 16.95 -17.01 -29.62
N GLY A 21 17.76 -16.35 -28.78
CA GLY A 21 17.69 -16.48 -27.33
C GLY A 21 16.36 -16.04 -26.75
N THR A 22 15.85 -14.87 -27.16
CA THR A 22 14.55 -14.37 -26.70
C THR A 22 13.39 -15.25 -27.18
N TRP A 23 13.43 -15.77 -28.42
CA TRP A 23 12.43 -16.71 -28.93
C TRP A 23 12.39 -18.01 -28.11
N LEU A 24 13.55 -18.60 -27.81
CA LEU A 24 13.62 -19.84 -27.03
C LEU A 24 13.18 -19.64 -25.58
N PHE A 25 13.55 -18.52 -24.96
CA PHE A 25 13.16 -18.19 -23.59
C PHE A 25 11.62 -18.10 -23.45
N ILE A 26 10.96 -17.35 -24.33
CA ILE A 26 9.49 -17.19 -24.33
C ILE A 26 8.79 -18.54 -24.60
N LYS A 27 9.36 -19.42 -25.44
CA LYS A 27 8.77 -20.72 -25.72
C LYS A 27 8.82 -21.68 -24.52
N ASN A 28 9.76 -21.50 -23.60
CA ASN A 28 9.87 -22.34 -22.41
C ASN A 28 8.87 -21.93 -21.31
N ASP A 29 8.57 -20.63 -21.17
CA ASP A 29 7.61 -20.12 -20.16
C ASP A 29 6.13 -20.43 -20.48
N THR A 30 5.78 -20.62 -21.75
CA THR A 30 4.38 -20.86 -22.16
C THR A 30 3.88 -22.27 -21.89
N LYS A 31 4.77 -23.25 -21.70
CA LYS A 31 4.37 -24.65 -21.39
C LYS A 31 3.96 -24.86 -19.92
N SER A 32 4.35 -23.96 -19.00
CA SER A 32 4.00 -24.09 -17.58
C SER A 32 2.60 -23.58 -17.23
N LYS A 33 1.93 -22.79 -18.08
CA LYS A 33 0.63 -22.15 -17.76
C LYS A 33 -0.60 -22.85 -18.34
N SER A 34 -0.45 -23.85 -19.21
CA SER A 34 -1.58 -24.50 -19.89
C SER A 34 -2.13 -25.75 -19.16
N GLN A 35 -1.44 -26.28 -18.15
CA GLN A 35 -1.90 -27.47 -17.40
C GLN A 35 -2.79 -27.16 -16.19
N GLN A 36 -2.83 -25.92 -15.69
CA GLN A 36 -3.66 -25.56 -14.54
C GLN A 36 -5.15 -25.33 -14.86
N LYS A 37 -5.53 -25.16 -16.13
CA LYS A 37 -6.93 -24.84 -16.52
C LYS A 37 -7.86 -26.04 -16.75
N LYS A 38 -7.38 -27.29 -16.69
CA LYS A 38 -8.21 -28.49 -16.98
C LYS A 38 -8.67 -29.29 -15.77
N ALA A 39 -8.26 -28.95 -14.55
CA ALA A 39 -8.64 -29.68 -13.33
C ALA A 39 -9.74 -29.00 -12.48
N GLU A 40 -10.28 -27.85 -12.91
CA GLU A 40 -11.19 -27.02 -12.09
C GLU A 40 -12.69 -27.14 -12.47
N LEU A 41 -13.05 -28.02 -13.42
CA LEU A 41 -14.44 -28.16 -13.89
C LEU A 41 -15.27 -29.25 -13.17
N ASP A 42 -14.65 -30.12 -12.36
CA ASP A 42 -15.35 -31.29 -11.76
C ASP A 42 -15.69 -31.19 -10.26
N ASN A 43 -15.42 -30.06 -9.58
CA ASN A 43 -15.67 -29.94 -8.13
C ASN A 43 -16.61 -28.79 -7.77
N LYS A 44 -17.79 -28.77 -8.39
CA LYS A 44 -18.85 -27.80 -8.11
C LYS A 44 -20.04 -28.45 -7.41
N ASN A 45 -19.82 -29.12 -6.27
CA ASN A 45 -20.89 -29.45 -5.32
C ASN A 45 -20.34 -29.73 -3.91
N LYS A 46 -20.00 -28.66 -3.17
CA LYS A 46 -20.07 -28.68 -1.71
C LYS A 46 -20.27 -27.27 -1.18
N HIS A 47 -21.49 -27.00 -0.71
CA HIS A 47 -21.80 -25.81 0.07
C HIS A 47 -20.98 -25.84 1.37
N ILE A 48 -19.95 -24.99 1.44
CA ILE A 48 -19.19 -24.65 2.65
C ILE A 48 -19.04 -23.11 2.62
N PRO A 49 -19.22 -22.38 3.73
CA PRO A 49 -19.26 -20.92 3.75
C PRO A 49 -17.94 -20.34 3.22
N LYS A 50 -17.96 -19.87 1.97
CA LYS A 50 -16.78 -19.53 1.16
C LYS A 50 -16.18 -18.14 1.46
N ASN A 51 -16.67 -17.45 2.51
CA ASN A 51 -16.27 -16.06 2.79
C ASN A 51 -14.94 -15.97 3.57
N ARG A 52 -14.61 -16.96 4.41
CA ARG A 52 -13.33 -16.95 5.15
C ARG A 52 -12.10 -17.34 4.31
N SER A 53 -12.22 -18.27 3.35
CA SER A 53 -11.05 -18.74 2.60
C SER A 53 -10.56 -17.73 1.54
N ARG A 54 -11.49 -17.04 0.85
CA ARG A 54 -11.12 -15.98 -0.10
C ARG A 54 -10.36 -14.84 0.55
N ASN A 55 -10.77 -14.43 1.75
CA ASN A 55 -10.09 -13.37 2.49
C ASN A 55 -8.67 -13.82 2.89
N LYS A 56 -8.51 -15.06 3.38
CA LYS A 56 -7.20 -15.63 3.72
C LYS A 56 -6.26 -15.75 2.51
N GLU A 57 -6.77 -16.19 1.36
CA GLU A 57 -5.99 -16.26 0.12
C GLU A 57 -5.57 -14.87 -0.37
N MET A 58 -6.44 -13.87 -0.26
CA MET A 58 -6.14 -12.49 -0.64
C MET A 58 -5.10 -11.86 0.29
N ILE A 59 -5.23 -12.04 1.60
CA ILE A 59 -4.25 -11.59 2.60
C ILE A 59 -2.89 -12.24 2.33
N ASN A 60 -2.84 -13.56 2.10
CA ASN A 60 -1.59 -14.25 1.77
C ASN A 60 -0.95 -13.71 0.48
N LYS A 61 -1.77 -13.34 -0.50
CA LYS A 61 -1.29 -12.77 -1.77
C LYS A 61 -0.74 -11.35 -1.57
N ILE A 62 -1.39 -10.53 -0.75
CA ILE A 62 -0.93 -9.19 -0.37
C ILE A 62 0.39 -9.30 0.40
N ASN A 63 0.47 -10.17 1.42
CA ASN A 63 1.69 -10.37 2.20
C ASN A 63 2.87 -10.81 1.33
N ASN A 64 2.62 -11.62 0.29
CA ASN A 64 3.65 -12.02 -0.67
C ASN A 64 4.10 -10.93 -1.63
N ILE A 65 3.25 -9.95 -1.96
CA ILE A 65 3.61 -8.80 -2.82
C ILE A 65 4.39 -7.75 -2.04
N TRP A 66 4.02 -7.55 -0.77
CA TRP A 66 4.56 -6.51 0.10
C TRP A 66 5.63 -7.02 1.06
N ASP A 67 6.01 -8.30 0.94
CA ASP A 67 6.96 -9.00 1.82
C ASP A 67 6.68 -8.83 3.32
N ILE A 68 5.40 -8.81 3.69
CA ILE A 68 4.97 -8.68 5.09
C ILE A 68 5.08 -10.05 5.75
N GLU A 69 5.92 -10.14 6.78
CA GLU A 69 6.11 -11.35 7.58
C GLU A 69 5.11 -11.38 8.75
N ASP A 70 4.98 -10.28 9.49
CA ASP A 70 4.08 -10.19 10.64
C ASP A 70 3.69 -8.73 10.94
N ILE A 71 2.63 -8.54 11.73
CA ILE A 71 2.18 -7.24 12.23
C ILE A 71 2.01 -7.35 13.75
N LYS A 72 2.89 -6.69 14.51
CA LYS A 72 2.85 -6.67 15.99
C LYS A 72 3.01 -5.24 16.49
N ASN A 73 2.24 -4.86 17.51
CA ASN A 73 2.41 -3.59 18.23
C ASN A 73 2.49 -2.36 17.29
N ASN A 74 1.59 -2.28 16.30
CA ASN A 74 1.54 -1.22 15.27
C ASN A 74 2.79 -1.13 14.35
N MET A 75 3.66 -2.12 14.41
CA MET A 75 4.81 -2.28 13.52
C MET A 75 4.53 -3.41 12.52
N ILE A 76 4.81 -3.12 11.26
CA ILE A 76 4.83 -4.07 10.17
C ILE A 76 6.27 -4.59 10.07
N ILE A 77 6.44 -5.90 10.27
CA ILE A 77 7.70 -6.61 10.12
C ILE A 77 7.73 -7.14 8.68
N LEU A 78 8.66 -6.64 7.88
CA LEU A 78 8.90 -7.11 6.54
C LEU A 78 10.06 -8.11 6.54
N LYS A 79 10.11 -8.95 5.50
CA LYS A 79 11.27 -9.82 5.27
C LYS A 79 12.57 -9.01 5.17
N ASP A 80 13.68 -9.67 5.49
CA ASP A 80 15.04 -9.13 5.49
C ASP A 80 15.29 -8.07 6.57
N ASN A 81 14.70 -8.24 7.76
CA ASN A 81 14.93 -7.39 8.94
C ASN A 81 14.57 -5.91 8.68
N ARG A 82 13.55 -5.68 7.85
CA ARG A 82 13.00 -4.36 7.53
C ARG A 82 11.75 -4.12 8.35
N TYR A 83 11.59 -2.90 8.83
CA TYR A 83 10.46 -2.53 9.68
C TYR A 83 9.77 -1.30 9.12
N SER A 84 8.45 -1.28 9.22
CA SER A 84 7.63 -0.13 8.86
C SER A 84 6.63 0.15 9.98
N VAL A 85 6.37 1.42 10.25
CA VAL A 85 5.45 1.86 11.30
C VAL A 85 4.44 2.81 10.69
N ILE A 86 3.17 2.60 11.00
CA ILE A 86 2.10 3.51 10.60
C ILE A 86 1.77 4.39 11.79
N LEU A 87 2.02 5.68 11.65
CA LEU A 87 1.69 6.70 12.64
C LEU A 87 0.45 7.46 12.17
N SER A 88 -0.52 7.60 13.08
CA SER A 88 -1.68 8.47 12.87
C SER A 88 -1.52 9.69 13.77
N VAL A 89 -1.61 10.88 13.18
CA VAL A 89 -1.55 12.15 13.89
C VAL A 89 -2.94 12.79 13.79
N SER A 90 -3.52 13.13 14.94
CA SER A 90 -4.77 13.88 15.00
C SER A 90 -4.58 15.29 14.45
N THR A 91 -5.56 15.79 13.72
CA THR A 91 -5.56 17.18 13.24
C THR A 91 -5.66 18.13 14.43
N ILE A 92 -4.68 19.03 14.54
CA ILE A 92 -4.83 20.25 15.35
C ILE A 92 -5.53 21.31 14.48
N ASP A 93 -6.42 22.08 15.08
CA ASP A 93 -7.07 23.21 14.41
C ASP A 93 -6.07 24.36 14.26
N PHE A 94 -5.10 24.18 13.37
CA PHE A 94 -3.97 25.11 13.17
C PHE A 94 -4.45 26.54 12.94
N ASN A 95 -5.55 26.71 12.22
CA ASN A 95 -6.14 28.01 11.91
C ASN A 95 -6.79 28.70 13.13
N LEU A 96 -7.05 27.98 14.21
CA LEU A 96 -7.62 28.51 15.46
C LEU A 96 -6.55 28.90 16.49
N LEU A 97 -5.27 28.63 16.20
CA LEU A 97 -4.15 29.00 17.06
C LEU A 97 -3.75 30.46 16.85
N SER A 98 -3.16 31.09 17.86
CA SER A 98 -2.52 32.40 17.71
C SER A 98 -1.27 32.33 16.80
N ILE A 99 -0.80 33.46 16.27
CA ILE A 99 0.39 33.51 15.39
C ILE A 99 1.63 32.91 16.08
N ASP A 100 1.79 33.18 17.38
CA ASP A 100 2.91 32.65 18.15
C ASP A 100 2.83 31.12 18.29
N GLU A 101 1.64 30.59 18.60
CA GLU A 101 1.39 29.14 18.69
C GLU A 101 1.56 28.44 17.35
N GLN A 102 1.07 29.04 16.26
CA GLN A 102 1.28 28.52 14.90
C GLN A 102 2.77 28.40 14.57
N THR A 103 3.56 29.40 14.94
CA THR A 103 5.01 29.42 14.72
C THR A 103 5.70 28.29 15.50
N VAL A 104 5.28 28.04 16.74
CA VAL A 104 5.80 26.93 17.55
C VAL A 104 5.50 25.58 16.89
N VAL A 105 4.26 25.39 16.44
CA VAL A 105 3.83 24.17 15.74
C VAL A 105 4.64 23.95 14.45
N GLU A 106 4.83 25.00 13.65
CA GLU A 106 5.60 24.92 12.40
C GLU A 106 7.05 24.51 12.66
N ASN A 107 7.68 25.10 13.67
CA ASN A 107 9.06 24.77 14.05
C ASN A 107 9.19 23.32 14.51
N ILE A 108 8.28 22.83 15.34
CA ILE A 108 8.27 21.43 15.78
C ILE A 108 8.09 20.48 14.58
N LEU A 109 7.17 20.79 13.68
CA LEU A 109 6.92 19.97 12.50
C LEU A 109 8.14 19.94 11.57
N ARG A 110 8.79 21.08 11.37
CA ARG A 110 10.04 21.20 10.61
C ARG A 110 11.15 20.36 11.22
N ASP A 111 11.39 20.51 12.51
CA ASP A 111 12.45 19.79 13.22
C ASP A 111 12.18 18.28 13.23
N THR A 112 10.91 17.88 13.34
CA THR A 112 10.50 16.47 13.22
C THR A 112 10.73 15.95 11.80
N ALA A 113 10.37 16.72 10.78
CA ALA A 113 10.58 16.33 9.39
C ALA A 113 12.06 16.14 9.05
N LEU A 114 12.94 16.99 9.60
CA LEU A 114 14.40 16.89 9.42
C LEU A 114 15.01 15.66 10.11
N GLN A 115 14.37 15.13 11.16
CA GLN A 115 14.84 13.93 11.85
C GLN A 115 14.58 12.64 11.06
N PHE A 116 13.68 12.66 10.08
CA PHE A 116 13.42 11.48 9.24
C PHE A 116 14.59 11.23 8.27
N GLN A 117 15.47 10.29 8.62
CA GLN A 117 16.56 9.82 7.76
C GLN A 117 16.18 8.62 6.88
N TYR A 118 14.90 8.24 6.87
CA TYR A 118 14.36 7.07 6.17
C TYR A 118 13.19 7.45 5.27
N CYS A 119 12.79 6.54 4.38
CA CYS A 119 11.65 6.76 3.48
C CYS A 119 10.35 6.89 4.27
N VAL A 120 9.77 8.09 4.31
CA VAL A 120 8.47 8.39 4.91
C VAL A 120 7.45 8.64 3.81
N GLN A 121 6.24 8.09 3.96
CA GLN A 121 5.12 8.32 3.06
C GLN A 121 3.96 8.97 3.82
N PHE A 122 3.52 10.14 3.36
CA PHE A 122 2.41 10.86 3.97
C PHE A 122 1.09 10.46 3.31
N TYR A 123 0.10 10.19 4.15
CA TYR A 123 -1.27 9.96 3.76
C TYR A 123 -2.16 10.96 4.50
N SER A 124 -2.92 11.74 3.74
CA SER A 124 -3.93 12.65 4.30
C SER A 124 -5.30 12.21 3.78
N THR A 125 -6.26 12.09 4.70
CA THR A 125 -7.66 11.80 4.37
C THR A 125 -8.54 12.83 5.03
N THR A 126 -9.46 13.42 4.26
CA THR A 126 -10.52 14.25 4.82
C THR A 126 -11.59 13.33 5.39
N HIS A 127 -11.93 13.47 6.67
CA HIS A 127 -13.05 12.78 7.28
C HIS A 127 -14.18 13.76 7.52
N ASN A 128 -15.39 13.45 7.03
CA ASN A 128 -16.57 14.24 7.38
C ASN A 128 -16.98 13.87 8.81
N ILE A 129 -17.04 14.86 9.69
CA ILE A 129 -17.52 14.67 11.06
C ILE A 129 -19.04 14.72 11.03
N ASP A 130 -19.71 13.63 11.42
CA ASP A 130 -21.16 13.62 11.59
C ASP A 130 -21.52 14.37 12.88
N THR A 131 -22.01 15.60 12.74
CA THR A 131 -22.40 16.46 13.86
C THR A 131 -23.84 16.25 14.32
N SER A 132 -24.59 15.33 13.71
CA SER A 132 -26.02 15.15 13.97
C SER A 132 -26.30 14.81 15.44
N SER A 133 -25.45 13.98 16.06
CA SER A 133 -25.55 13.63 17.48
C SER A 133 -25.40 14.86 18.38
N ASN A 134 -24.40 15.69 18.12
CA ASN A 134 -24.11 16.86 18.94
C ASN A 134 -25.22 17.93 18.80
N ILE A 135 -25.79 18.07 17.60
CA ILE A 135 -26.92 18.98 17.35
C ILE A 135 -28.15 18.53 18.15
N ASN A 136 -28.44 17.22 18.16
CA ASN A 136 -29.58 16.68 18.91
C ASN A 136 -29.42 16.92 20.42
N GLU A 137 -28.22 16.73 20.96
CA GLU A 137 -27.92 16.98 22.38
C GLU A 137 -28.10 18.47 22.75
N ILE A 138 -27.63 19.39 21.90
CA ILE A 138 -27.83 20.83 22.08
C ILE A 138 -29.33 21.17 22.07
N GLN A 139 -30.09 20.60 21.13
CA GLN A 139 -31.53 20.83 21.03
C GLN A 139 -32.29 20.31 22.26
N GLU A 140 -31.94 19.12 22.76
CA GLU A 140 -32.53 18.56 23.98
C GLU A 140 -32.26 19.43 25.21
N ASN A 141 -31.05 19.95 25.34
CA ASN A 141 -30.68 20.82 26.45
C ASN A 141 -31.41 22.17 26.38
N MET A 142 -31.52 22.77 25.20
CA MET A 142 -32.31 24.00 24.97
C MET A 142 -33.79 23.81 25.32
N ILE A 143 -34.38 22.65 25.02
CA ILE A 143 -35.77 22.33 25.36
C ILE A 143 -35.94 22.11 26.88
N LYS A 144 -34.94 21.54 27.56
CA LYS A 144 -34.95 21.38 29.02
C LYS A 144 -34.87 22.71 29.75
N GLU A 145 -34.00 23.63 29.33
CA GLU A 145 -33.89 24.95 29.96
C GLU A 145 -35.18 25.77 29.80
N ASN A 146 -35.81 25.74 28.63
CA ASN A 146 -37.09 26.42 28.39
C ASN A 146 -38.30 25.81 29.13
N LYS A 147 -38.18 24.59 29.67
CA LYS A 147 -39.21 23.96 30.52
C LYS A 147 -39.01 24.23 32.02
N CYS A 148 -37.86 24.80 32.41
CA CYS A 148 -37.52 25.12 33.80
C CYS A 148 -37.62 26.63 34.12
N SER A 149 -38.01 27.49 33.17
CA SER A 149 -38.57 28.83 33.40
C SER A 149 -40.09 28.82 33.27
#